data_AF-A0A8G0L4U2-F1
#
_entry.id   AF-A0A8G0L4U2-F1
#
_cell.length_a   1.000
_cell.length_b   1.000
_cell.length_c   1.000
_cell.angle_alpha   90.00
_cell.angle_beta   90.00
_cell.angle_gamma   90.00
#
_symmetry.space_group_name_H-M   'P 1'
#
loop_
_entity.id
_entity.type
_entity.pdbx_description
1 polymer ?
#
loop_
_entity_poly.entity_id
_entity_poly.type
_entity_poly.pdbx_seq_one_letter_code
_entity_poly.pdbx_strand_id
1 'polypeptide(L)'
;MADKTTDQDQSQQVSAGDKHKTEVENPDAKRTKIKTEASLDETNENGNEEKQSAHQDVKQEPEDSKADVKSEDGATSTPKSDTDTPSSILEKGIIYFFMRGRVDIEKPEEVGDIARTFIILRPIPHDAKLSEGPLSDAGNSRILILPKKVLPTSGRDRFMAFVEKSAASYDEIKGQFLAGEEYETKTKGTRHTPAATPIGEGVYAMTTTGRASHLAYMITIPEKLGEVQKDLGVKEQGSFIISTKNPKYPAPASARLPKGPEYPKEILEEFRDLRWIPSRPNHLDHDNAQVLLIGESSGVKKALELQEDDEKAPKQEPLEEMEELEEKDLKRMHQLSRDHSEAIYTDLKVHAEDYPKLQTTF
;
A
#
# COMPACT_ATOMS: atom_id res chain seq x y z
N MET A 1 46.26 43.20 77.17
CA MET A 1 45.30 44.31 77.32
C MET A 1 44.17 44.09 76.34
N ALA A 2 42.93 44.09 76.84
CA ALA A 2 41.64 44.32 76.17
C ALA A 2 41.33 43.51 74.88
N ASP A 3 40.36 42.58 74.91
CA ASP A 3 38.92 42.82 74.62
C ASP A 3 38.67 43.00 73.10
N LYS A 4 37.59 42.58 72.45
CA LYS A 4 36.44 41.69 72.66
C LYS A 4 35.52 41.97 71.46
N THR A 5 34.63 41.01 71.16
CA THR A 5 33.29 41.19 70.55
C THR A 5 33.17 41.78 69.14
N THR A 6 32.64 41.06 68.14
CA THR A 6 31.21 40.71 67.89
C THR A 6 30.37 41.94 67.52
N ASP A 7 29.85 42.01 66.28
CA ASP A 7 28.39 41.97 66.09
C ASP A 7 27.93 41.67 64.64
N GLN A 8 26.81 40.95 64.59
CA GLN A 8 25.93 40.77 63.44
C GLN A 8 25.09 42.05 63.25
N ASP A 9 24.58 42.33 62.04
CA ASP A 9 23.12 42.28 61.80
C ASP A 9 22.74 42.62 60.34
N GLN A 10 21.67 41.95 59.88
CA GLN A 10 20.56 42.40 59.01
C GLN A 10 20.85 43.30 57.78
N SER A 11 20.19 43.20 56.63
CA SER A 11 18.94 42.55 56.19
C SER A 11 18.77 42.90 54.70
N GLN A 12 18.13 42.02 53.91
CA GLN A 12 17.01 42.32 53.01
C GLN A 12 16.81 41.19 51.98
N GLN A 13 15.80 40.38 52.25
CA GLN A 13 15.00 39.64 51.28
C GLN A 13 14.17 40.59 50.41
N VAL A 14 13.47 39.97 49.43
CA VAL A 14 12.27 40.40 48.67
C VAL A 14 12.63 40.77 47.21
N SER A 15 11.98 40.32 46.14
CA SER A 15 10.97 39.28 45.83
C SER A 15 10.91 39.15 44.29
N ALA A 16 10.75 37.98 43.70
CA ALA A 16 9.49 37.37 43.23
C ALA A 16 8.56 38.27 42.38
N GLY A 17 8.15 37.73 41.22
CA GLY A 17 7.09 38.23 40.33
C GLY A 17 7.22 37.61 38.93
N ASP A 18 6.78 36.37 38.70
CA ASP A 18 5.42 35.91 38.29
C ASP A 18 5.15 36.05 36.77
N LYS A 19 5.07 34.92 36.04
CA LYS A 19 3.86 34.23 35.52
C LYS A 19 3.56 34.62 34.06
N HIS A 20 3.31 33.67 33.14
CA HIS A 20 2.08 32.89 33.12
C HIS A 20 2.18 31.53 32.41
N LYS A 21 1.51 30.54 33.01
CA LYS A 21 1.05 29.23 32.50
C LYS A 21 -0.25 29.35 31.71
N THR A 22 -0.51 28.35 30.85
CA THR A 22 -1.69 27.42 30.84
C THR A 22 -1.56 26.45 29.64
N GLU A 23 -2.07 25.22 29.58
CA GLU A 23 -2.58 24.19 30.49
C GLU A 23 -2.75 22.91 29.63
N VAL A 24 -2.74 21.72 30.25
CA VAL A 24 -3.03 20.42 29.63
C VAL A 24 -4.40 19.97 30.13
N GLU A 25 -5.27 19.48 29.25
CA GLU A 25 -6.37 18.60 29.64
C GLU A 25 -6.46 17.38 28.72
N ASN A 26 -6.65 16.23 29.37
CA ASN A 26 -7.06 14.93 28.84
C ASN A 26 -8.56 14.80 29.15
N PRO A 27 -9.38 14.07 28.37
CA PRO A 27 -10.17 13.04 29.06
C PRO A 27 -10.48 11.77 28.24
N ASP A 28 -10.72 10.69 28.99
CA ASP A 28 -11.24 9.42 28.51
C ASP A 28 -12.68 9.18 29.03
N ALA A 29 -13.47 8.47 28.22
CA ALA A 29 -14.73 7.73 28.46
C ALA A 29 -15.99 8.40 29.09
N LYS A 30 -17.07 8.50 28.28
CA LYS A 30 -18.38 7.81 28.50
C LYS A 30 -19.44 8.05 27.41
N ARG A 31 -19.96 6.92 26.92
CA ARG A 31 -21.21 6.65 26.16
C ARG A 31 -22.43 7.41 26.70
N THR A 32 -23.23 8.06 25.85
CA THR A 32 -24.71 8.12 25.95
C THR A 32 -25.37 8.39 24.59
N LYS A 33 -26.47 7.68 24.34
CA LYS A 33 -27.36 7.66 23.16
C LYS A 33 -28.09 9.00 22.93
N ILE A 34 -28.25 9.41 21.66
CA ILE A 34 -29.46 10.08 21.11
C ILE A 34 -29.55 9.66 19.62
N LYS A 35 -30.45 8.73 19.27
CA LYS A 35 -31.76 8.92 18.61
C LYS A 35 -31.72 9.64 17.25
N THR A 36 -31.89 8.81 16.21
CA THR A 36 -32.73 8.93 15.01
C THR A 36 -33.42 10.26 14.72
N GLU A 37 -33.24 10.75 13.49
CA GLU A 37 -34.27 11.29 12.56
C GLU A 37 -33.59 11.49 11.18
N ALA A 38 -33.98 10.69 10.18
CA ALA A 38 -34.89 11.04 9.07
C ALA A 38 -34.25 12.05 8.08
N SER A 39 -33.75 11.58 6.93
CA SER A 39 -34.49 11.48 5.65
C SER A 39 -34.98 12.84 5.14
N LEU A 40 -34.29 13.37 4.13
CA LEU A 40 -34.87 14.25 3.11
C LEU A 40 -34.25 13.86 1.76
N ASP A 41 -34.92 12.93 1.10
CA ASP A 41 -35.20 13.01 -0.34
C ASP A 41 -36.04 14.28 -0.56
N GLU A 42 -35.71 15.06 -1.59
CA GLU A 42 -36.68 15.53 -2.58
C GLU A 42 -35.95 16.27 -3.72
N THR A 43 -36.05 15.65 -4.91
CA THR A 43 -36.46 16.25 -6.19
C THR A 43 -36.07 17.68 -6.51
N ASN A 44 -35.35 17.85 -7.63
CA ASN A 44 -35.67 18.87 -8.61
C ASN A 44 -35.43 18.32 -10.03
N GLU A 45 -36.54 17.93 -10.67
CA GLU A 45 -36.71 17.85 -12.11
C GLU A 45 -37.19 19.21 -12.66
N ASN A 46 -37.08 19.34 -13.99
CA ASN A 46 -37.46 20.43 -14.89
C ASN A 46 -36.49 21.63 -14.95
N GLY A 47 -36.12 22.13 -16.13
CA GLY A 47 -36.72 21.92 -17.44
C GLY A 47 -35.82 22.38 -18.58
N ASN A 48 -36.07 21.73 -19.70
CA ASN A 48 -35.54 21.91 -21.04
C ASN A 48 -35.99 23.26 -21.63
N GLU A 49 -35.08 24.04 -22.22
CA GLU A 49 -35.42 24.96 -23.30
C GLU A 49 -34.31 24.95 -24.36
N GLU A 50 -34.57 24.23 -25.45
CA GLU A 50 -33.95 24.42 -26.75
C GLU A 50 -34.30 25.81 -27.30
N LYS A 51 -33.31 26.53 -27.84
CA LYS A 51 -33.53 27.49 -28.93
C LYS A 51 -32.40 27.40 -29.95
N GLN A 52 -32.78 26.90 -31.12
CA GLN A 52 -32.05 26.97 -32.37
C GLN A 52 -31.96 28.42 -32.88
N SER A 53 -30.85 28.77 -33.50
CA SER A 53 -30.81 29.66 -34.67
C SER A 53 -29.57 29.39 -35.52
N ALA A 54 -29.79 28.91 -36.75
CA ALA A 54 -28.86 28.99 -37.89
C ALA A 54 -28.70 30.48 -38.31
N HIS A 55 -27.74 30.97 -39.09
CA HIS A 55 -26.90 30.49 -40.21
C HIS A 55 -25.77 31.52 -40.40
N GLN A 56 -24.58 31.15 -40.91
CA GLN A 56 -24.11 31.53 -42.27
C GLN A 56 -22.65 31.12 -42.53
N ASP A 57 -22.48 30.43 -43.65
CA ASP A 57 -21.26 30.12 -44.38
C ASP A 57 -20.48 31.36 -44.86
N VAL A 58 -19.14 31.26 -44.86
CA VAL A 58 -18.32 31.73 -46.00
C VAL A 58 -17.17 30.74 -46.22
N LYS A 59 -17.16 30.17 -47.42
CA LYS A 59 -16.14 29.31 -48.03
C LYS A 59 -15.25 30.17 -48.92
N GLN A 60 -13.93 30.07 -48.81
CA GLN A 60 -12.98 30.45 -49.87
C GLN A 60 -11.83 29.43 -49.94
N GLU A 61 -11.71 28.83 -51.11
CA GLU A 61 -10.55 28.11 -51.66
C GLU A 61 -9.75 29.11 -52.54
N PRO A 62 -8.45 28.92 -52.82
CA PRO A 62 -8.02 27.91 -53.80
C PRO A 62 -6.67 27.17 -53.54
N GLU A 63 -6.58 25.98 -54.14
CA GLU A 63 -5.47 25.31 -54.87
C GLU A 63 -4.17 26.13 -55.12
N ASP A 64 -2.94 25.60 -55.23
CA ASP A 64 -2.31 24.27 -55.23
C ASP A 64 -0.77 24.52 -55.29
N SER A 65 0.08 23.65 -54.71
CA SER A 65 1.50 23.40 -55.11
C SER A 65 2.24 22.52 -54.10
N LYS A 66 2.56 21.32 -54.56
CA LYS A 66 3.31 20.24 -53.92
C LYS A 66 4.75 20.60 -53.52
N ALA A 67 5.20 20.07 -52.39
CA ALA A 67 6.56 19.57 -52.21
C ALA A 67 6.58 18.42 -51.18
N ASP A 68 7.02 17.25 -51.65
CA ASP A 68 7.22 16.00 -50.92
C ASP A 68 8.17 16.13 -49.73
N VAL A 69 7.74 15.71 -48.52
CA VAL A 69 8.62 15.08 -47.51
C VAL A 69 7.83 14.02 -46.75
N LYS A 70 8.36 12.80 -46.74
CA LYS A 70 7.83 11.60 -46.10
C LYS A 70 7.46 11.81 -44.62
N SER A 71 6.22 11.46 -44.29
CA SER A 71 5.80 11.11 -42.95
C SER A 71 6.37 9.74 -42.57
N GLU A 72 7.13 9.67 -41.48
CA GLU A 72 7.27 8.44 -40.71
C GLU A 72 6.53 8.62 -39.39
N ASP A 73 5.46 7.84 -39.33
CA ASP A 73 4.51 7.66 -38.25
C ASP A 73 5.23 6.94 -37.10
N GLY A 74 5.59 7.69 -36.06
CA GLY A 74 6.18 7.16 -34.84
C GLY A 74 5.10 6.59 -33.92
N ALA A 75 4.41 5.54 -34.38
CA ALA A 75 3.56 4.73 -33.53
C ALA A 75 4.41 4.12 -32.42
N THR A 76 4.17 4.53 -31.18
CA THR A 76 4.71 3.91 -29.97
C THR A 76 4.20 2.48 -29.91
N SER A 77 4.92 1.57 -30.55
CA SER A 77 4.70 0.13 -30.47
C SER A 77 5.03 -0.31 -29.06
N THR A 78 3.99 -0.68 -28.30
CA THR A 78 4.16 -1.62 -27.20
C THR A 78 4.89 -2.87 -27.73
N PRO A 79 5.94 -3.35 -27.06
CA PRO A 79 6.59 -4.59 -27.49
C PRO A 79 5.57 -5.72 -27.31
N LYS A 80 5.13 -6.31 -28.42
CA LYS A 80 4.44 -7.61 -28.38
C LYS A 80 5.45 -8.62 -27.86
N SER A 81 5.27 -9.05 -26.62
CA SER A 81 6.08 -10.10 -26.02
C SER A 81 5.45 -11.45 -26.38
N ASP A 82 6.26 -12.34 -26.98
CA ASP A 82 5.95 -13.76 -27.21
C ASP A 82 5.98 -14.49 -25.86
N THR A 83 5.02 -14.20 -25.00
CA THR A 83 4.98 -14.68 -23.61
C THR A 83 3.68 -15.42 -23.36
N ASP A 84 3.79 -16.63 -22.77
CA ASP A 84 2.64 -17.50 -22.43
C ASP A 84 1.71 -16.86 -21.38
N THR A 85 2.20 -15.87 -20.63
CA THR A 85 1.41 -15.15 -19.63
C THR A 85 0.30 -14.31 -20.29
N PRO A 86 -0.95 -14.37 -19.75
CA PRO A 86 -2.09 -13.63 -20.27
C PRO A 86 -1.88 -12.11 -20.25
N SER A 87 -2.44 -11.41 -21.24
CA SER A 87 -2.21 -9.97 -21.43
C SER A 87 -2.88 -9.09 -20.37
N SER A 88 -3.88 -9.63 -19.69
CA SER A 88 -4.54 -9.01 -18.55
C SER A 88 -3.65 -8.95 -17.30
N ILE A 89 -2.60 -9.78 -17.17
CA ILE A 89 -1.62 -9.69 -16.09
C ILE A 89 -0.58 -8.63 -16.45
N LEU A 90 -0.54 -7.54 -15.69
CA LEU A 90 0.42 -6.44 -15.86
C LEU A 90 1.74 -6.71 -15.15
N GLU A 91 1.70 -7.44 -14.04
CA GLU A 91 2.84 -7.83 -13.22
C GLU A 91 2.45 -9.03 -12.35
N LYS A 92 3.41 -9.91 -12.05
CA LYS A 92 3.27 -10.98 -11.06
C LYS A 92 4.48 -11.03 -10.14
N GLY A 93 4.35 -11.67 -8.97
CA GLY A 93 5.43 -11.75 -8.00
C GLY A 93 5.05 -12.40 -6.69
N ILE A 94 5.90 -12.23 -5.68
CA ILE A 94 5.67 -12.71 -4.31
C ILE A 94 5.18 -11.57 -3.42
N ILE A 95 4.23 -11.87 -2.55
CA ILE A 95 3.61 -10.94 -1.60
C ILE A 95 3.81 -11.46 -0.18
N TYR A 96 4.18 -10.57 0.73
CA TYR A 96 4.28 -10.88 2.16
C TYR A 96 3.41 -9.91 2.94
N PHE A 97 2.72 -10.43 3.95
CA PHE A 97 1.95 -9.66 4.91
C PHE A 97 2.68 -9.67 6.24
N PHE A 98 2.98 -8.48 6.77
CA PHE A 98 3.61 -8.28 8.06
C PHE A 98 2.77 -7.36 8.93
N MET A 99 2.87 -7.54 10.25
CA MET A 99 2.42 -6.57 11.24
C MET A 99 3.55 -6.17 12.15
N ARG A 100 3.37 -5.06 12.85
CA ARG A 100 4.23 -4.67 13.96
C ARG A 100 3.37 -4.28 15.15
N GLY A 101 3.71 -4.82 16.32
CA GLY A 101 3.09 -4.44 17.58
C GLY A 101 3.31 -2.96 17.91
N ARG A 102 2.51 -2.44 18.84
CA ARG A 102 2.76 -1.15 19.45
C ARG A 102 4.06 -1.18 20.25
N VAL A 103 4.54 0.02 20.57
CA VAL A 103 5.71 0.23 21.42
C VAL A 103 5.56 -0.58 22.71
N ASP A 104 6.59 -1.35 23.02
CA ASP A 104 6.69 -2.28 24.15
C ASP A 104 5.67 -3.45 24.14
N ILE A 105 5.09 -3.78 22.98
CA ILE A 105 4.24 -4.97 22.78
C ILE A 105 4.89 -5.91 21.75
N GLU A 106 5.73 -6.84 22.22
CA GLU A 106 6.44 -7.81 21.37
C GLU A 106 5.51 -8.76 20.62
N LYS A 107 4.50 -9.27 21.33
CA LYS A 107 3.53 -10.22 20.78
C LYS A 107 2.13 -9.63 20.92
N PRO A 108 1.55 -9.10 19.84
CA PRO A 108 0.16 -8.64 19.84
C PRO A 108 -0.79 -9.77 20.24
N GLU A 109 -1.74 -9.50 21.15
CA GLU A 109 -2.79 -10.44 21.58
C GLU A 109 -4.18 -10.03 21.06
N GLU A 110 -4.27 -8.90 20.35
CA GLU A 110 -5.47 -8.49 19.63
C GLU A 110 -5.12 -7.50 18.50
N VAL A 111 -6.07 -7.23 17.61
CA VAL A 111 -5.94 -6.18 16.58
C VAL A 111 -5.66 -4.80 17.20
N GLY A 112 -6.11 -4.57 18.44
CA GLY A 112 -5.84 -3.35 19.22
C GLY A 112 -4.35 -3.08 19.46
N ASP A 113 -3.55 -4.13 19.58
CA ASP A 113 -2.12 -4.10 19.89
C ASP A 113 -1.24 -3.85 18.68
N ILE A 114 -1.77 -3.98 17.48
CA ILE A 114 -1.02 -3.74 16.25
C ILE A 114 -0.88 -2.24 16.02
N ALA A 115 0.35 -1.78 15.75
CA ALA A 115 0.61 -0.41 15.35
C ALA A 115 0.42 -0.22 13.85
N ARG A 116 0.98 -1.13 13.04
CA ARG A 116 1.00 -1.04 11.57
C ARG A 116 0.95 -2.41 10.93
N THR A 117 0.40 -2.47 9.73
CA THR A 117 0.50 -3.59 8.80
C THR A 117 1.21 -3.15 7.53
N PHE A 118 2.01 -4.05 6.97
CA PHE A 118 2.82 -3.84 5.80
C PHE A 118 2.53 -4.95 4.78
N ILE A 119 2.49 -4.56 3.51
CA ILE A 119 2.50 -5.50 2.39
C ILE A 119 3.83 -5.29 1.68
N ILE A 120 4.61 -6.36 1.53
CA ILE A 120 5.83 -6.34 0.73
C ILE A 120 5.50 -7.03 -0.59
N LEU A 121 5.66 -6.32 -1.71
CA LEU A 121 5.53 -6.86 -3.06
C LEU A 121 6.92 -7.05 -3.65
N ARG A 122 7.18 -8.23 -4.19
CA ARG A 122 8.44 -8.57 -4.87
C ARG A 122 8.14 -9.01 -6.29
N PRO A 123 8.16 -8.06 -7.25
CA PRO A 123 7.89 -8.38 -8.65
C PRO A 123 8.92 -9.38 -9.19
N ILE A 124 8.45 -10.39 -9.90
CA ILE A 124 9.30 -11.29 -10.69
C ILE A 124 9.16 -10.92 -12.18
N PRO A 125 10.21 -11.13 -13.00
CA PRO A 125 10.09 -10.91 -14.44
C PRO A 125 8.94 -11.76 -15.01
N HIS A 126 8.21 -11.21 -15.98
CA HIS A 126 7.02 -11.85 -16.59
C HIS A 126 7.28 -13.29 -17.06
N ASP A 127 8.43 -13.53 -17.68
CA ASP A 127 8.81 -14.84 -18.23
C ASP A 127 9.66 -15.69 -17.28
N ALA A 128 9.96 -15.18 -16.08
CA ALA A 128 10.76 -15.92 -15.13
C ALA A 128 9.94 -17.01 -14.45
N LYS A 129 10.49 -18.22 -14.44
CA LYS A 129 10.04 -19.29 -13.54
C LYS A 129 10.65 -19.05 -12.17
N LEU A 130 9.87 -19.29 -11.12
CA LEU A 130 10.40 -19.27 -9.75
C LEU A 130 11.56 -20.26 -9.63
N SER A 131 12.70 -19.79 -9.15
CA SER A 131 13.87 -20.63 -8.90
C SER A 131 13.68 -21.49 -7.66
N GLU A 132 14.35 -22.64 -7.62
CA GLU A 132 14.47 -23.48 -6.42
C GLU A 132 15.40 -22.76 -5.41
N GLY A 133 14.87 -21.83 -4.62
CA GLY A 133 15.64 -21.12 -3.59
C GLY A 133 15.10 -19.74 -3.23
N PRO A 134 15.82 -19.00 -2.36
CA PRO A 134 15.49 -17.63 -2.04
C PRO A 134 15.55 -16.78 -3.31
N LEU A 135 14.61 -15.86 -3.45
CA LEU A 135 14.66 -14.90 -4.55
C LEU A 135 15.98 -14.11 -4.54
N SER A 136 16.40 -13.64 -5.71
CA SER A 136 17.54 -12.73 -5.79
C SER A 136 17.14 -11.32 -5.34
N ASP A 137 18.11 -10.51 -4.94
CA ASP A 137 17.85 -9.09 -4.69
C ASP A 137 17.82 -8.36 -6.03
N ALA A 138 16.62 -8.13 -6.56
CA ALA A 138 16.43 -7.34 -7.76
C ALA A 138 16.33 -5.83 -7.46
N GLY A 139 16.36 -5.42 -6.19
CA GLY A 139 16.23 -4.03 -5.78
C GLY A 139 14.92 -3.36 -6.19
N ASN A 140 13.90 -4.15 -6.52
CA ASN A 140 12.60 -3.71 -7.03
C ASN A 140 11.44 -4.03 -6.06
N SER A 141 11.76 -4.36 -4.80
CA SER A 141 10.74 -4.70 -3.81
C SER A 141 10.00 -3.43 -3.37
N ARG A 142 8.68 -3.52 -3.28
CA ARG A 142 7.82 -2.40 -2.87
C ARG A 142 7.23 -2.68 -1.49
N ILE A 143 7.29 -1.69 -0.60
CA ILE A 143 6.76 -1.80 0.75
C ILE A 143 5.59 -0.83 0.87
N LEU A 144 4.40 -1.42 0.99
CA LEU A 144 3.15 -0.71 1.10
C LEU A 144 2.72 -0.68 2.57
N ILE A 145 2.45 0.51 3.10
CA ILE A 145 1.92 0.71 4.45
C ILE A 145 0.42 0.99 4.38
N LEU A 146 -0.34 0.27 5.20
CA LEU A 146 -1.74 0.55 5.44
C LEU A 146 -1.88 1.23 6.82
N PRO A 147 -2.46 2.44 6.90
CA PRO A 147 -2.78 3.07 8.19
C PRO A 147 -3.84 2.32 8.98
N LYS A 148 -4.66 1.53 8.28
CA LYS A 148 -5.63 0.65 8.91
C LYS A 148 -4.93 -0.66 9.25
N LYS A 149 -5.23 -1.18 10.45
CA LYS A 149 -4.64 -2.41 10.97
C LYS A 149 -5.16 -3.67 10.27
N VAL A 150 -6.26 -3.56 9.54
CA VAL A 150 -6.92 -4.65 8.83
C VAL A 150 -6.98 -4.33 7.34
N LEU A 151 -7.01 -5.37 6.51
CA LEU A 151 -7.18 -5.29 5.07
C LEU A 151 -8.65 -5.05 4.70
N PRO A 152 -8.93 -4.38 3.57
CA PRO A 152 -10.30 -4.18 3.12
C PRO A 152 -10.87 -5.49 2.58
N THR A 153 -12.02 -5.93 3.09
CA THR A 153 -12.58 -7.26 2.76
C THR A 153 -13.80 -7.21 1.85
N SER A 154 -14.39 -6.02 1.71
CA SER A 154 -15.58 -5.75 0.90
C SER A 154 -15.46 -4.45 0.11
N GLY A 155 -16.30 -4.28 -0.92
CA GLY A 155 -16.30 -3.06 -1.75
C GLY A 155 -16.71 -1.78 -1.01
N ARG A 156 -17.18 -1.90 0.24
CA ARG A 156 -17.45 -0.77 1.13
C ARG A 156 -16.19 -0.31 1.85
N ASP A 157 -15.21 -1.19 1.99
CA ASP A 157 -13.93 -0.91 2.63
C ASP A 157 -12.99 -0.28 1.61
N ARG A 158 -12.70 1.00 1.79
CA ARG A 158 -11.83 1.79 0.91
C ARG A 158 -10.72 2.40 1.74
N PHE A 159 -9.54 1.79 1.69
CA PHE A 159 -8.40 2.16 2.53
C PHE A 159 -7.31 2.78 1.67
N MET A 160 -6.80 3.92 2.13
CA MET A 160 -5.58 4.47 1.56
C MET A 160 -4.39 3.63 2.02
N ALA A 161 -3.53 3.24 1.09
CA ALA A 161 -2.21 2.69 1.34
C ALA A 161 -1.13 3.57 0.68
N PHE A 162 0.09 3.44 1.16
CA PHE A 162 1.22 4.27 0.75
C PHE A 162 2.39 3.39 0.37
N VAL A 163 3.07 3.70 -0.72
CA VAL A 163 4.38 3.13 -1.00
C VAL A 163 5.37 3.86 -0.10
N GLU A 164 5.76 3.22 1.00
CA GLU A 164 6.79 3.76 1.89
C GLU A 164 8.16 3.68 1.21
N LYS A 165 8.40 2.59 0.48
CA LYS A 165 9.62 2.36 -0.29
C LYS A 165 9.30 1.59 -1.58
N SER A 166 9.81 2.07 -2.70
CA SER A 166 9.51 1.55 -4.05
C SER A 166 10.58 0.64 -4.66
N ALA A 167 11.83 0.76 -4.19
CA ALA A 167 12.98 0.01 -4.69
C ALA A 167 13.81 -0.50 -3.51
N ALA A 168 13.16 -1.23 -2.60
CA ALA A 168 13.78 -1.71 -1.37
C ALA A 168 14.75 -2.87 -1.67
N SER A 169 16.00 -2.72 -1.24
CA SER A 169 16.96 -3.84 -1.18
C SER A 169 16.67 -4.75 0.02
N TYR A 170 17.31 -5.91 0.08
CA TYR A 170 17.22 -6.77 1.26
C TYR A 170 17.74 -6.10 2.52
N ASP A 171 18.82 -5.33 2.42
CA ASP A 171 19.38 -4.62 3.57
C ASP A 171 18.38 -3.58 4.11
N GLU A 172 17.67 -2.88 3.23
CA GLU A 172 16.62 -1.94 3.62
C GLU A 172 15.43 -2.67 4.24
N ILE A 173 14.95 -3.76 3.62
CA ILE A 173 13.88 -4.61 4.19
C ILE A 173 14.27 -5.07 5.59
N LYS A 174 15.45 -5.66 5.74
CA LYS A 174 15.98 -6.18 7.00
C LYS A 174 16.08 -5.09 8.07
N GLY A 175 16.78 -4.00 7.76
CA GLY A 175 17.17 -2.99 8.74
C GLY A 175 16.06 -2.01 9.11
N GLN A 176 15.22 -1.61 8.15
CA GLN A 176 14.23 -0.55 8.38
C GLN A 176 12.83 -1.11 8.64
N PHE A 177 12.49 -2.24 8.00
CA PHE A 177 11.11 -2.74 7.98
C PHE A 177 10.89 -3.99 8.82
N LEU A 178 11.89 -4.86 8.93
CA LEU A 178 11.79 -6.06 9.78
C LEU A 178 12.34 -5.82 11.18
N ALA A 179 13.46 -5.12 11.32
CA ALA A 179 14.12 -4.95 12.61
C ALA A 179 13.27 -4.16 13.62
N GLY A 180 13.40 -4.55 14.89
CA GLY A 180 12.98 -3.73 16.02
C GLY A 180 13.97 -2.60 16.27
N GLU A 181 13.54 -1.60 17.04
CA GLU A 181 14.34 -0.41 17.33
C GLU A 181 14.18 -0.02 18.80
N GLU A 182 15.29 0.20 19.50
CA GLU A 182 15.30 0.83 20.81
C GLU A 182 15.63 2.31 20.69
N TYR A 183 14.87 3.16 21.38
CA TYR A 183 15.11 4.60 21.38
C TYR A 183 14.77 5.23 22.73
N GLU A 184 15.53 6.26 23.10
CA GLU A 184 15.29 7.00 24.35
C GLU A 184 14.24 8.08 24.18
N THR A 185 13.28 8.12 25.11
CA THR A 185 12.30 9.20 25.20
C THR A 185 12.64 10.16 26.32
N LYS A 186 12.44 11.46 26.08
CA LYS A 186 12.72 12.53 27.05
C LYS A 186 11.92 12.42 28.35
N THR A 187 10.78 11.72 28.34
CA THR A 187 9.81 11.72 29.45
C THR A 187 9.59 10.35 30.07
N LYS A 188 9.87 9.25 29.35
CA LYS A 188 9.53 7.90 29.81
C LYS A 188 10.66 6.88 29.64
N GLY A 189 11.91 7.33 29.48
CA GLY A 189 13.09 6.46 29.36
C GLY A 189 13.15 5.73 28.01
N THR A 190 13.92 4.64 27.95
CA THR A 190 14.07 3.79 26.77
C THR A 190 12.73 3.13 26.41
N ARG A 191 12.40 3.15 25.13
CA ARG A 191 11.24 2.52 24.52
C ARG A 191 11.70 1.56 23.43
N HIS A 192 10.96 0.49 23.25
CA HIS A 192 11.24 -0.51 22.23
C HIS A 192 10.09 -0.59 21.23
N THR A 193 10.42 -0.41 19.95
CA THR A 193 9.52 -0.76 18.85
C THR A 193 9.84 -2.20 18.46
N PRO A 194 8.89 -3.13 18.56
CA PRO A 194 9.14 -4.54 18.27
C PRO A 194 9.49 -4.76 16.80
N ALA A 195 10.16 -5.88 16.53
CA ALA A 195 10.37 -6.37 15.17
C ALA A 195 9.03 -6.66 14.46
N ALA A 196 9.05 -6.67 13.13
CA ALA A 196 7.87 -7.03 12.36
C ALA A 196 7.63 -8.54 12.40
N THR A 197 6.37 -8.92 12.60
CA THR A 197 5.91 -10.30 12.67
C THR A 197 5.23 -10.68 11.35
N PRO A 198 5.64 -11.78 10.69
CA PRO A 198 4.98 -12.24 9.49
C PRO A 198 3.59 -12.77 9.83
N ILE A 199 2.65 -12.49 8.93
CA ILE A 199 1.27 -12.97 8.97
C ILE A 199 1.02 -13.96 7.84
N GLY A 200 1.72 -13.80 6.72
CA GLY A 200 1.64 -14.74 5.62
C GLY A 200 2.51 -14.33 4.45
N GLU A 201 2.66 -15.25 3.53
CA GLU A 201 3.41 -15.16 2.29
C GLU A 201 2.61 -15.88 1.20
N GLY A 202 2.80 -15.45 -0.04
CA GLY A 202 2.12 -16.01 -1.19
C GLY A 202 2.48 -15.32 -2.48
N VAL A 203 1.69 -15.59 -3.51
CA VAL A 203 1.89 -15.05 -4.84
C VAL A 203 0.88 -13.94 -5.12
N TYR A 204 1.25 -12.99 -5.97
CA TYR A 204 0.33 -11.94 -6.43
C TYR A 204 0.41 -11.74 -7.93
N ALA A 205 -0.68 -11.21 -8.48
CA ALA A 205 -0.72 -10.58 -9.79
C ALA A 205 -1.41 -9.22 -9.68
N MET A 206 -0.84 -8.24 -10.38
CA MET A 206 -1.56 -7.03 -10.71
C MET A 206 -2.16 -7.18 -12.09
N THR A 207 -3.48 -7.10 -12.20
CA THR A 207 -4.22 -7.35 -13.44
C THR A 207 -5.06 -6.15 -13.85
N THR A 208 -5.55 -6.17 -15.09
CA THR A 208 -6.46 -5.15 -15.63
C THR A 208 -7.69 -5.78 -16.26
N THR A 209 -8.85 -5.15 -16.03
CA THR A 209 -10.11 -5.42 -16.74
C THR A 209 -10.40 -4.33 -17.79
N GLY A 210 -9.39 -3.55 -18.15
CA GLY A 210 -9.49 -2.34 -18.97
C GLY A 210 -10.09 -1.14 -18.23
N ARG A 211 -11.09 -1.34 -17.37
CA ARG A 211 -11.74 -0.28 -16.58
C ARG A 211 -11.13 -0.10 -15.19
N ALA A 212 -10.63 -1.17 -14.60
CA ALA A 212 -10.04 -1.18 -13.27
C ALA A 212 -8.79 -2.06 -13.24
N SER A 213 -7.89 -1.75 -12.33
CA SER A 213 -6.75 -2.60 -12.00
C SER A 213 -7.02 -3.32 -10.69
N HIS A 214 -6.58 -4.56 -10.60
CA HIS A 214 -6.73 -5.38 -9.42
C HIS A 214 -5.37 -5.84 -8.92
N LEU A 215 -5.20 -5.93 -7.60
CA LEU A 215 -4.11 -6.65 -6.97
C LEU A 215 -4.70 -7.94 -6.39
N ALA A 216 -4.53 -9.05 -7.10
CA ALA A 216 -4.94 -10.39 -6.68
C ALA A 216 -3.79 -11.11 -5.99
N TYR A 217 -4.11 -11.92 -4.98
CA TYR A 217 -3.13 -12.73 -4.27
C TYR A 217 -3.68 -14.10 -3.87
N MET A 218 -2.78 -15.06 -3.71
CA MET A 218 -3.05 -16.41 -3.18
C MET A 218 -1.99 -16.71 -2.12
N ILE A 219 -2.41 -17.04 -0.90
CA ILE A 219 -1.53 -17.32 0.24
C ILE A 219 -1.01 -18.76 0.13
N THR A 220 0.31 -18.92 0.10
CA THR A 220 0.97 -20.22 0.15
C THR A 220 1.31 -20.60 1.59
N ILE A 221 1.77 -19.64 2.40
CA ILE A 221 2.12 -19.84 3.81
C ILE A 221 1.43 -18.81 4.71
N PRO A 222 0.73 -19.23 5.79
CA PRO A 222 0.44 -20.61 6.14
C PRO A 222 -0.60 -21.21 5.18
N GLU A 223 -0.47 -22.50 4.87
CA GLU A 223 -1.42 -23.27 4.05
C GLU A 223 -2.87 -23.17 4.57
N LYS A 224 -3.03 -22.96 5.89
CA LYS A 224 -4.32 -22.78 6.53
C LYS A 224 -4.31 -21.52 7.37
N LEU A 225 -5.26 -20.63 7.10
CA LEU A 225 -5.39 -19.38 7.82
C LEU A 225 -5.84 -19.59 9.27
N GLY A 226 -5.07 -19.00 10.18
CA GLY A 226 -5.39 -18.91 11.60
C GLY A 226 -6.34 -17.76 11.93
N GLU A 227 -6.49 -17.49 13.22
CA GLU A 227 -7.29 -16.40 13.78
C GLU A 227 -6.72 -15.04 13.37
N VAL A 228 -5.40 -14.84 13.51
CA VAL A 228 -4.76 -13.56 13.18
C VAL A 228 -4.97 -13.18 11.73
N GLN A 229 -4.77 -14.12 10.78
CA GLN A 229 -4.99 -13.87 9.36
C GLN A 229 -6.44 -13.41 9.09
N LYS A 230 -7.43 -14.09 9.70
CA LYS A 230 -8.85 -13.80 9.52
C LYS A 230 -9.25 -12.45 10.11
N ASP A 231 -8.79 -12.15 11.32
CA ASP A 231 -9.11 -10.90 12.02
C ASP A 231 -8.47 -9.68 11.35
N LEU A 232 -7.33 -9.88 10.68
CA LEU A 232 -6.68 -8.86 9.86
C LEU A 232 -7.24 -8.78 8.43
N GLY A 233 -8.20 -9.61 8.07
CA GLY A 233 -8.86 -9.59 6.77
C GLY A 233 -8.07 -10.23 5.62
N VAL A 234 -7.03 -11.00 5.92
CA VAL A 234 -6.32 -11.83 4.94
C VAL A 234 -7.23 -13.01 4.54
N LYS A 235 -7.28 -13.30 3.24
CA LYS A 235 -8.03 -14.43 2.67
C LYS A 235 -7.06 -15.44 2.04
N GLU A 236 -7.48 -16.69 1.86
CA GLU A 236 -6.66 -17.70 1.17
C GLU A 236 -6.38 -17.25 -0.26
N GLN A 237 -7.44 -16.81 -0.95
CA GLN A 237 -7.36 -16.12 -2.22
C GLN A 237 -8.16 -14.82 -2.11
N GLY A 238 -7.53 -13.70 -2.41
CA GLY A 238 -8.11 -12.38 -2.24
C GLY A 238 -7.70 -11.41 -3.34
N SER A 239 -8.45 -10.32 -3.46
CA SER A 239 -8.09 -9.25 -4.36
C SER A 239 -8.57 -7.90 -3.85
N PHE A 240 -7.91 -6.85 -4.35
CA PHE A 240 -8.28 -5.46 -4.16
C PHE A 240 -8.41 -4.79 -5.51
N ILE A 241 -9.43 -3.95 -5.70
CA ILE A 241 -9.34 -2.94 -6.76
C ILE A 241 -8.32 -1.91 -6.29
N ILE A 242 -7.33 -1.63 -7.13
CA ILE A 242 -6.23 -0.73 -6.82
C ILE A 242 -6.25 0.48 -7.76
N SER A 243 -6.23 1.68 -7.18
CA SER A 243 -6.25 2.94 -7.95
C SER A 243 -5.20 3.91 -7.43
N THR A 244 -4.43 4.50 -8.35
CA THR A 244 -3.39 5.47 -8.01
C THR A 244 -4.02 6.84 -7.83
N LYS A 245 -3.63 7.55 -6.77
CA LYS A 245 -4.05 8.92 -6.51
C LYS A 245 -3.22 9.91 -7.30
N ASN A 246 -3.89 10.87 -7.91
CA ASN A 246 -3.23 12.02 -8.53
C ASN A 246 -2.67 12.96 -7.44
N PRO A 247 -1.34 13.23 -7.41
CA PRO A 247 -0.73 14.09 -6.40
C PRO A 247 -1.13 15.58 -6.52
N LYS A 248 -1.68 16.01 -7.67
CA LYS A 248 -2.20 17.39 -7.86
C LYS A 248 -3.38 17.69 -6.94
N TYR A 249 -4.13 16.67 -6.51
CA TYR A 249 -5.29 16.85 -5.64
C TYR A 249 -4.94 16.47 -4.20
N PRO A 250 -5.30 17.29 -3.21
CA PRO A 250 -4.98 16.98 -1.81
C PRO A 250 -5.60 15.65 -1.38
N ALA A 251 -4.88 14.91 -0.55
CA ALA A 251 -5.45 13.76 0.16
C ALA A 251 -6.39 14.24 1.29
N PRO A 252 -7.34 13.39 1.74
CA PRO A 252 -8.07 13.62 2.98
C PRO A 252 -7.11 13.93 4.13
N ALA A 253 -7.52 14.77 5.08
CA ALA A 253 -6.65 15.21 6.17
C ALA A 253 -6.00 14.04 6.95
N SER A 254 -6.74 12.93 7.10
CA SER A 254 -6.27 11.70 7.78
C SER A 254 -5.23 10.89 6.99
N ALA A 255 -5.02 11.19 5.71
CA ALA A 255 -4.14 10.44 4.80
C ALA A 255 -3.21 11.37 3.99
N ARG A 256 -2.98 12.59 4.49
CA ARG A 256 -2.09 13.57 3.86
C ARG A 256 -0.66 13.32 4.29
N LEU A 257 0.21 13.06 3.33
CA LEU A 257 1.65 12.95 3.58
C LEU A 257 2.31 14.34 3.59
N PRO A 258 3.44 14.49 4.32
CA PRO A 258 4.25 15.70 4.27
C PRO A 258 4.80 15.98 2.85
N LYS A 259 5.13 14.91 2.12
CA LYS A 259 5.64 14.94 0.75
C LYS A 259 4.85 13.94 -0.10
N GLY A 260 4.48 14.33 -1.31
CA GLY A 260 3.85 13.44 -2.29
C GLY A 260 4.88 12.67 -3.14
N PRO A 261 4.42 11.76 -4.02
CA PRO A 261 5.30 11.05 -4.93
C PRO A 261 5.95 11.97 -5.96
N GLU A 262 7.19 11.66 -6.32
CA GLU A 262 7.92 12.33 -7.40
C GLU A 262 7.68 11.59 -8.71
N TYR A 263 6.49 11.77 -9.28
CA TYR A 263 6.17 11.16 -10.58
C TYR A 263 6.83 11.90 -11.75
N PRO A 264 7.36 11.15 -12.73
CA PRO A 264 7.82 11.72 -14.00
C PRO A 264 6.61 12.25 -14.80
N LYS A 265 6.88 13.09 -15.81
CA LYS A 265 5.81 13.80 -16.55
C LYS A 265 4.85 12.84 -17.22
N GLU A 266 5.36 11.73 -17.71
CA GLU A 266 4.62 10.70 -18.42
C GLU A 266 3.50 10.16 -17.52
N ILE A 267 3.81 9.78 -16.27
CA ILE A 267 2.80 9.33 -15.29
C ILE A 267 1.84 10.46 -14.93
N LEU A 268 2.32 11.71 -14.78
CA LEU A 268 1.46 12.85 -14.47
C LEU A 268 0.45 13.17 -15.59
N GLU A 269 0.81 12.89 -16.84
CA GLU A 269 -0.05 13.06 -18.02
C GLU A 269 -1.11 11.95 -18.12
N GLU A 270 -0.82 10.72 -17.67
CA GLU A 270 -1.79 9.62 -17.62
C GLU A 270 -3.04 9.97 -16.81
N PHE A 271 -2.87 10.76 -15.74
CA PHE A 271 -4.00 11.21 -14.93
C PHE A 271 -4.95 12.13 -15.69
N ARG A 272 -4.47 12.88 -16.68
CA ARG A 272 -5.19 14.03 -17.26
C ARG A 272 -5.64 14.96 -16.12
N ASP A 273 -6.95 15.10 -15.91
CA ASP A 273 -7.57 15.83 -14.80
C ASP A 273 -8.30 14.91 -13.79
N LEU A 274 -8.09 13.61 -13.87
CA LEU A 274 -8.71 12.65 -12.95
C LEU A 274 -7.98 12.65 -11.61
N ARG A 275 -8.76 12.53 -10.53
CA ARG A 275 -8.22 12.37 -9.16
C ARG A 275 -7.62 10.99 -8.92
N TRP A 276 -8.12 10.00 -9.65
CA TRP A 276 -7.78 8.59 -9.53
C TRP A 276 -7.71 7.98 -10.91
N ILE A 277 -6.73 7.10 -11.12
CA ILE A 277 -6.65 6.23 -12.30
C ILE A 277 -6.42 4.78 -11.83
N PRO A 278 -6.82 3.77 -12.62
CA PRO A 278 -6.40 2.39 -12.40
C PRO A 278 -4.88 2.31 -12.27
N SER A 279 -4.37 1.60 -11.26
CA SER A 279 -2.92 1.53 -11.06
C SER A 279 -2.22 0.71 -12.12
N ARG A 280 -1.00 1.10 -12.45
CA ARG A 280 -0.05 0.33 -13.28
C ARG A 280 1.23 0.08 -12.47
N PRO A 281 2.06 -0.91 -12.83
CA PRO A 281 3.29 -1.26 -12.09
C PRO A 281 4.17 -0.05 -11.78
N ASN A 282 4.47 0.74 -12.82
CA ASN A 282 5.28 1.94 -12.74
C ASN A 282 4.74 3.01 -11.77
N HIS A 283 3.43 3.04 -11.47
CA HIS A 283 2.88 4.00 -10.50
C HIS A 283 3.33 3.71 -9.07
N LEU A 284 3.66 2.46 -8.76
CA LEU A 284 4.10 2.01 -7.44
C LEU A 284 5.64 2.07 -7.29
N ASP A 285 6.37 2.38 -8.37
CA ASP A 285 7.84 2.51 -8.38
C ASP A 285 8.32 3.89 -7.88
N HIS A 286 7.50 4.57 -7.06
CA HIS A 286 7.79 5.88 -6.51
C HIS A 286 7.42 5.96 -5.03
N ASP A 287 8.38 6.34 -4.20
CA ASP A 287 8.15 6.57 -2.77
C ASP A 287 7.07 7.64 -2.57
N ASN A 288 6.28 7.48 -1.50
CA ASN A 288 5.11 8.30 -1.17
C ASN A 288 3.94 8.17 -2.16
N ALA A 289 4.00 7.26 -3.14
CA ALA A 289 2.85 6.97 -4.00
C ALA A 289 1.65 6.56 -3.14
N GLN A 290 0.50 7.16 -3.44
CA GLN A 290 -0.73 6.94 -2.71
C GLN A 290 -1.66 6.07 -3.56
N VAL A 291 -2.02 4.89 -3.05
CA VAL A 291 -2.98 4.00 -3.71
C VAL A 291 -4.22 3.76 -2.86
N LEU A 292 -5.39 3.72 -3.49
CA LEU A 292 -6.62 3.29 -2.85
C LEU A 292 -6.77 1.79 -3.04
N LEU A 293 -6.90 1.06 -1.94
CA LEU A 293 -7.26 -0.35 -1.92
C LEU A 293 -8.74 -0.48 -1.57
N ILE A 294 -9.51 -1.07 -2.48
CA ILE A 294 -10.93 -1.35 -2.29
C ILE A 294 -11.12 -2.86 -2.21
N GLY A 295 -11.74 -3.35 -1.14
CA GLY A 295 -11.89 -4.79 -0.92
C GLY A 295 -12.80 -5.45 -1.96
N GLU A 296 -12.50 -6.69 -2.34
CA GLU A 296 -13.38 -7.48 -3.19
C GLU A 296 -14.01 -8.66 -2.43
N SER A 297 -15.34 -8.73 -2.50
CA SER A 297 -16.10 -9.82 -1.88
C SER A 297 -16.13 -11.09 -2.75
N SER A 298 -15.86 -10.97 -4.04
CA SER A 298 -15.82 -12.09 -4.99
C SER A 298 -14.53 -12.91 -4.94
N GLY A 299 -13.60 -12.58 -4.04
CA GLY A 299 -12.22 -13.09 -4.11
C GLY A 299 -11.60 -12.72 -5.45
N VAL A 300 -10.73 -13.57 -5.97
CA VAL A 300 -9.96 -13.32 -7.20
C VAL A 300 -10.76 -13.36 -8.50
N LYS A 301 -12.03 -13.82 -8.48
CA LYS A 301 -12.81 -14.12 -9.70
C LYS A 301 -12.87 -12.97 -10.70
N LYS A 302 -13.07 -11.74 -10.24
CA LYS A 302 -13.11 -10.55 -11.12
C LYS A 302 -11.72 -10.09 -11.55
N ALA A 303 -10.75 -10.23 -10.66
CA ALA A 303 -9.38 -9.83 -10.92
C ALA A 303 -8.71 -10.73 -11.95
N LEU A 304 -9.09 -12.01 -12.02
CA LEU A 304 -8.52 -13.02 -12.91
C LEU A 304 -9.54 -13.46 -13.99
N GLU A 305 -10.56 -12.65 -14.26
CA GLU A 305 -11.54 -12.91 -15.31
C GLU A 305 -10.90 -12.74 -16.69
N LEU A 306 -11.13 -13.72 -17.57
CA LEU A 306 -10.68 -13.69 -18.96
C LEU A 306 -11.18 -12.42 -19.66
N GLN A 307 -10.27 -11.72 -20.34
CA GLN A 307 -10.61 -10.56 -21.15
C GLN A 307 -10.80 -10.97 -22.61
N GLU A 308 -11.68 -10.30 -23.36
CA GLU A 308 -11.96 -10.60 -24.79
C GLU A 308 -10.71 -10.53 -25.69
N ASP A 309 -9.67 -9.81 -25.25
CA ASP A 309 -8.40 -9.72 -25.97
C ASP A 309 -7.46 -10.90 -25.67
N ASP A 310 -7.65 -11.60 -24.55
CA ASP A 310 -6.97 -12.86 -24.24
C ASP A 310 -7.56 -14.03 -25.05
N GLU A 311 -8.85 -13.98 -25.44
CA GLU A 311 -9.52 -15.02 -26.24
C GLU A 311 -8.93 -15.19 -27.67
N LYS A 312 -8.22 -14.17 -28.17
CA LYS A 312 -7.69 -14.15 -29.55
C LYS A 312 -6.28 -14.72 -29.67
N ALA A 313 -5.64 -15.05 -28.55
CA ALA A 313 -4.30 -15.65 -28.52
C ALA A 313 -4.34 -16.98 -27.75
N PRO A 314 -3.53 -18.00 -28.11
CA PRO A 314 -3.43 -19.23 -27.35
C PRO A 314 -2.59 -18.99 -26.08
N LYS A 315 -3.11 -18.18 -25.16
CA LYS A 315 -2.46 -17.88 -23.87
C LYS A 315 -3.13 -18.66 -22.74
N GLN A 316 -2.37 -18.93 -21.69
CA GLN A 316 -2.91 -19.52 -20.47
C GLN A 316 -3.93 -18.58 -19.81
N GLU A 317 -4.94 -19.12 -19.14
CA GLU A 317 -5.90 -18.29 -18.42
C GLU A 317 -5.26 -17.61 -17.19
N PRO A 318 -5.63 -16.37 -16.83
CA PRO A 318 -5.03 -15.68 -15.68
C PRO A 318 -5.15 -16.43 -14.35
N LEU A 319 -6.24 -17.18 -14.18
CA LEU A 319 -6.44 -18.02 -13.01
C LEU A 319 -5.47 -19.20 -13.00
N GLU A 320 -5.32 -19.92 -14.11
CA GLU A 320 -4.42 -21.06 -14.23
C GLU A 320 -2.96 -20.64 -14.03
N GLU A 321 -2.52 -19.51 -14.59
CA GLU A 321 -1.17 -18.98 -14.37
C GLU A 321 -0.92 -18.70 -12.87
N MET A 322 -1.91 -18.15 -12.17
CA MET A 322 -1.81 -17.85 -10.74
C MET A 322 -1.78 -19.12 -9.87
N GLU A 323 -2.60 -20.13 -10.18
CA GLU A 323 -2.60 -21.42 -9.47
C GLU A 323 -1.28 -22.17 -9.70
N GLU A 324 -0.73 -22.14 -10.92
CA GLU A 324 0.59 -22.69 -11.19
C GLU A 324 1.70 -21.96 -10.42
N LEU A 325 1.60 -20.64 -10.30
CA LEU A 325 2.57 -19.83 -9.56
C LEU A 325 2.49 -20.15 -8.06
N GLU A 326 1.27 -20.29 -7.53
CA GLU A 326 1.01 -20.71 -6.14
C GLU A 326 1.61 -22.09 -5.84
N GLU A 327 1.38 -23.10 -6.70
CA GLU A 327 1.94 -24.44 -6.50
C GLU A 327 3.49 -24.43 -6.52
N LYS A 328 4.07 -23.72 -7.49
CA LYS A 328 5.53 -23.57 -7.61
C LYS A 328 6.12 -22.88 -6.38
N ASP A 329 5.45 -21.84 -5.90
CA ASP A 329 5.89 -21.10 -4.73
C ASP A 329 5.76 -21.92 -3.43
N LEU A 330 4.63 -22.62 -3.20
CA LEU A 330 4.48 -23.49 -2.04
C LEU A 330 5.58 -24.56 -1.99
N LYS A 331 5.88 -25.19 -3.13
CA LYS A 331 6.98 -26.15 -3.24
C LYS A 331 8.33 -25.50 -2.91
N ARG A 332 8.59 -24.31 -3.44
CA ARG A 332 9.81 -23.53 -3.18
C ARG A 332 9.95 -23.23 -1.69
N MET A 333 8.89 -22.79 -1.02
CA MET A 333 8.92 -22.46 0.39
C MET A 333 9.17 -23.67 1.28
N HIS A 334 8.58 -24.83 0.97
CA HIS A 334 8.89 -26.09 1.65
C HIS A 334 10.32 -26.58 1.45
N GLN A 335 10.96 -26.24 0.33
CA GLN A 335 12.37 -26.52 0.09
C GLN A 335 13.29 -25.60 0.93
N LEU A 336 12.85 -24.37 1.22
CA LEU A 336 13.61 -23.45 2.08
C LEU A 336 13.61 -23.92 3.54
N SER A 337 12.43 -24.19 4.10
CA SER A 337 12.30 -24.83 5.41
C SER A 337 10.93 -25.48 5.58
N ARG A 338 10.84 -26.44 6.51
CA ARG A 338 9.56 -26.96 7.00
C ARG A 338 8.92 -26.06 8.05
N ASP A 339 9.69 -25.18 8.71
CA ASP A 339 9.14 -24.14 9.56
C ASP A 339 8.76 -22.93 8.70
N HIS A 340 7.48 -22.55 8.73
CA HIS A 340 6.95 -21.47 7.92
C HIS A 340 7.64 -20.12 8.18
N SER A 341 8.00 -19.82 9.42
CA SER A 341 8.68 -18.57 9.76
C SER A 341 10.08 -18.56 9.19
N GLU A 342 10.81 -19.67 9.36
CA GLU A 342 12.15 -19.83 8.83
C GLU A 342 12.18 -19.76 7.31
N ALA A 343 11.20 -20.34 6.62
CA ALA A 343 11.09 -20.26 5.17
C ALA A 343 10.92 -18.80 4.69
N ILE A 344 10.00 -18.04 5.31
CA ILE A 344 9.76 -16.62 4.98
C ILE A 344 11.03 -15.79 5.19
N TYR A 345 11.69 -15.94 6.34
CA TYR A 345 12.90 -15.18 6.63
C TYR A 345 14.09 -15.56 5.76
N THR A 346 14.24 -16.85 5.44
CA THR A 346 15.27 -17.34 4.52
C THR A 346 15.08 -16.74 3.13
N ASP A 347 13.83 -16.63 2.65
CA ASP A 347 13.52 -16.01 1.36
C ASP A 347 13.82 -14.49 1.32
N LEU A 348 13.65 -13.83 2.46
CA LEU A 348 14.04 -12.44 2.67
C LEU A 348 15.53 -12.27 3.03
N LYS A 349 16.31 -13.37 3.02
CA LYS A 349 17.74 -13.43 3.35
C LYS A 349 18.09 -12.87 4.73
N VAL A 350 17.23 -13.13 5.71
CA VAL A 350 17.46 -12.79 7.12
C VAL A 350 17.46 -14.05 7.99
N HIS A 351 18.17 -14.00 9.13
CA HIS A 351 18.23 -15.14 10.05
C HIS A 351 16.96 -15.18 10.90
N ALA A 352 16.21 -16.27 10.79
CA ALA A 352 14.91 -16.41 11.46
C ALA A 352 14.98 -16.27 12.99
N GLU A 353 16.11 -16.64 13.61
CA GLU A 353 16.33 -16.55 15.06
C GLU A 353 16.34 -15.09 15.57
N ASP A 354 16.58 -14.11 14.70
CA ASP A 354 16.60 -12.69 15.04
C ASP A 354 15.18 -12.08 15.08
N TYR A 355 14.15 -12.82 14.66
CA TYR A 355 12.82 -12.27 14.40
C TYR A 355 11.66 -13.10 14.98
N PRO A 356 10.48 -12.48 15.21
CA PRO A 356 9.29 -13.18 15.70
C PRO A 356 8.82 -14.27 14.74
N LYS A 357 8.23 -15.35 15.27
CA LYS A 357 7.65 -16.42 14.44
C LYS A 357 6.37 -15.98 13.74
N LEU A 358 6.01 -16.66 12.65
CA LEU A 358 4.72 -16.52 11.99
C LEU A 358 3.58 -16.67 13.01
N GLN A 359 2.76 -15.63 13.12
CA GLN A 359 1.70 -15.60 14.12
C GLN A 359 0.35 -15.97 13.48
N THR A 360 -0.22 -17.10 13.88
CA THR A 360 -1.53 -17.59 13.40
C THR A 360 -2.64 -17.49 14.44
N THR A 361 -2.29 -17.26 15.71
CA THR A 361 -3.24 -17.02 16.81
C THR A 361 -2.77 -15.81 17.62
N PHE A 362 -3.71 -15.13 18.26
CA PHE A 362 -3.37 -14.09 19.23
C PHE A 362 -2.70 -14.70 20.47
#